data_AF-A0A946QIB3-F1
#
_entry.id   AF-A0A946QIB3-F1
#
_cell.length_a   1.000
_cell.length_b   1.000
_cell.length_c   1.000
_cell.angle_alpha   90.00
_cell.angle_beta   90.00
_cell.angle_gamma   90.00
#
_symmetry.space_group_name_H-M   'P 1'
#
loop_
_entity.id
_entity.type
_entity.pdbx_description
1 polymer ?
#
loop_
_entity_poly.entity_id
_entity_poly.type
_entity_poly.pdbx_seq_one_letter_code
_entity_poly.pdbx_strand_id
1 'polypeptide(L)'
;MSFKERFTVPGSRLVEKVKELIHEGNIRKIRLIHKEKTLLEIPLSIGAPVAALGIIVAPVLAALGAFAALITECTIEVEKTE
;
A
#
# COMPACT_ATOMS: atom_id res chain seq x y z
N MET A 1 8.94 18.23 -3.10
CA MET A 1 7.62 18.15 -3.79
C MET A 1 7.05 16.76 -3.54
N SER A 2 5.74 16.57 -3.41
CA SER A 2 5.16 15.23 -3.21
C SER A 2 4.86 14.61 -4.57
N PHE A 3 5.55 13.54 -4.94
CA PHE A 3 5.34 12.83 -6.21
C PHE A 3 4.26 11.77 -6.03
N LYS A 4 3.28 11.75 -6.94
CA LYS A 4 2.23 10.73 -6.96
C LYS A 4 2.47 9.76 -8.09
N GLU A 5 2.62 8.48 -7.76
CA GLU A 5 2.74 7.41 -8.74
C GLU A 5 1.53 6.48 -8.66
N ARG A 6 1.10 5.94 -9.79
CA ARG A 6 -0.01 4.99 -9.87
C ARG A 6 0.45 3.74 -10.58
N PHE A 7 0.21 2.59 -9.95
CA PHE A 7 0.56 1.28 -10.47
C PHE A 7 -0.68 0.41 -10.55
N THR A 8 -1.09 0.03 -11.74
CA THR A 8 -2.12 -1.00 -11.90
C THR A 8 -1.43 -2.36 -11.86
N VAL A 9 -1.80 -3.19 -10.88
CA VAL A 9 -1.24 -4.51 -10.66
C VAL A 9 -2.37 -5.53 -10.47
N PRO A 10 -2.16 -6.79 -10.91
CA PRO A 10 -3.11 -7.85 -10.60
C PRO A 10 -3.18 -8.07 -9.08
N GLY A 11 -4.34 -8.49 -8.57
CA GLY A 11 -4.55 -8.71 -7.13
C GLY A 11 -3.52 -9.65 -6.51
N SER A 12 -3.11 -10.68 -7.25
CA SER A 12 -2.05 -11.62 -6.84
C SER A 12 -0.70 -10.96 -6.55
N ARG A 13 -0.35 -9.85 -7.23
CA ARG A 13 0.92 -9.15 -7.09
C ARG A 13 0.83 -7.88 -6.23
N LEU A 14 -0.38 -7.55 -5.77
CA LEU A 14 -0.65 -6.37 -4.96
C LEU A 14 0.11 -6.39 -3.65
N VAL A 15 0.11 -7.53 -2.95
CA VAL A 15 0.79 -7.69 -1.66
C VAL A 15 2.30 -7.54 -1.82
N GLU A 16 2.89 -8.17 -2.83
CA GLU A 16 4.31 -8.03 -3.13
C GLU A 16 4.69 -6.59 -3.44
N LYS A 17 3.91 -5.91 -4.28
CA LYS A 17 4.20 -4.52 -4.64
C LYS A 17 4.10 -3.58 -3.44
N VAL A 18 3.07 -3.72 -2.60
CA VAL A 18 2.94 -2.92 -1.37
C VAL A 18 4.12 -3.20 -0.43
N LYS A 19 4.58 -4.45 -0.31
CA LYS A 19 5.74 -4.80 0.51
C LYS A 19 7.03 -4.18 -0.01
N GLU A 20 7.27 -4.20 -1.32
CA GLU A 20 8.40 -3.52 -1.97
C GLU A 20 8.38 -2.01 -1.68
N LEU A 21 7.22 -1.39 -1.87
CA LEU A 21 6.96 0.03 -1.65
C LEU A 21 7.23 0.44 -0.19
N ILE A 22 6.85 -0.40 0.78
CA ILE A 22 7.18 -0.20 2.19
C ILE A 22 8.69 -0.35 2.44
N HIS A 23 9.35 -1.34 1.81
CA HIS A 23 10.81 -1.53 1.93
C HIS A 23 11.62 -0.39 1.31
N GLU A 24 11.10 0.25 0.27
CA GLU A 24 11.71 1.42 -0.37
C GLU A 24 11.81 2.60 0.62
N GLY A 25 10.97 2.62 1.67
CA GLY A 25 11.04 3.59 2.77
C GLY A 25 10.72 5.04 2.39
N ASN A 26 10.51 5.30 1.09
CA ASN A 26 10.36 6.65 0.54
C ASN A 26 8.91 7.08 0.32
N ILE A 27 7.96 6.30 0.84
CA ILE A 27 6.53 6.49 0.61
C ILE A 27 5.89 6.99 1.89
N ARG A 28 5.13 8.08 1.78
CA ARG A 28 4.36 8.66 2.89
C ARG A 28 2.91 8.24 2.90
N LYS A 29 2.35 7.83 1.75
CA LYS A 29 0.95 7.41 1.66
C LYS A 29 0.77 6.38 0.56
N ILE A 30 -0.01 5.34 0.83
CA ILE A 30 -0.48 4.35 -0.14
C ILE A 30 -2.01 4.41 -0.17
N ARG A 31 -2.56 4.36 -1.38
CA ARG A 31 -3.98 4.32 -1.68
C ARG A 31 -4.24 3.15 -2.60
N LEU A 32 -5.23 2.35 -2.29
CA LEU A 32 -5.69 1.26 -3.13
C LEU A 32 -7.03 1.62 -3.71
N ILE A 33 -7.07 1.66 -5.03
CA ILE A 33 -8.20 2.06 -5.83
C ILE A 33 -8.61 0.86 -6.66
N HIS A 34 -9.89 0.50 -6.61
CA HIS A 34 -10.47 -0.55 -7.43
C HIS A 34 -11.80 -0.06 -7.98
N LYS A 35 -12.03 -0.21 -9.29
CA LYS A 35 -13.24 0.28 -9.97
C LYS A 35 -13.59 1.73 -9.59
N GLU A 36 -12.59 2.61 -9.66
CA GLU A 36 -12.70 4.05 -9.33
C GLU A 36 -13.07 4.37 -7.87
N LYS A 37 -13.10 3.38 -6.98
CA LYS A 37 -13.33 3.55 -5.54
C LYS A 37 -12.05 3.29 -4.76
N THR A 38 -11.70 4.21 -3.86
CA THR A 38 -10.62 3.99 -2.90
C THR A 38 -11.09 2.98 -1.87
N LEU A 39 -10.54 1.77 -1.92
CA LEU A 39 -10.81 0.70 -0.96
C LEU A 39 -10.09 0.94 0.37
N LEU A 40 -8.85 1.42 0.28
CA LEU A 40 -7.99 1.59 1.44
C LEU A 40 -7.04 2.77 1.23
N GLU A 41 -6.85 3.58 2.27
CA GLU A 41 -5.84 4.63 2.32
C GLU A 41 -5.00 4.43 3.58
N ILE A 42 -3.69 4.36 3.42
CA ILE A 42 -2.72 4.11 4.50
C ILE A 42 -1.65 5.20 4.45
N PRO A 43 -1.60 6.11 5.42
CA PRO A 43 -0.45 6.98 5.60
C PRO A 43 0.72 6.16 6.16
N LEU A 44 1.79 6.04 5.36
CA LEU A 44 3.06 5.43 5.75
C LEU A 44 4.01 6.42 6.46
N SER A 45 3.51 7.58 6.89
CA SER A 45 4.29 8.54 7.67
C SER A 45 4.84 7.90 8.95
N ILE A 46 6.17 7.87 9.03
CA ILE A 46 6.99 7.39 10.14
C ILE A 46 6.65 8.22 11.39
N GLY A 47 5.65 7.79 12.14
CA GLY A 47 5.27 8.35 13.44
C GLY A 47 5.10 7.29 14.53
N ALA A 48 5.20 6.01 14.18
CA ALA A 48 5.24 4.91 15.13
C ALA A 48 6.69 4.43 15.29
N PRO A 49 7.18 4.25 16.54
CA PRO A 49 8.55 3.85 16.81
C PRO A 49 8.86 2.54 16.09
N VAL A 50 10.07 2.48 15.55
CA VAL A 50 10.62 1.43 14.69
C VAL A 50 10.51 0.01 15.30
N ALA A 51 10.18 -0.11 16.59
CA ALA A 51 9.85 -1.36 17.29
C ALA A 51 8.48 -1.97 16.90
N ALA A 52 7.57 -1.22 16.25
CA ALA A 52 6.19 -1.64 15.94
C ALA A 52 5.95 -2.10 14.49
N LEU A 53 6.98 -2.12 13.62
CA LEU A 53 6.83 -2.46 12.20
C LEU A 53 6.31 -3.88 11.94
N GLY A 54 6.51 -4.82 12.87
CA GLY A 54 5.92 -6.16 12.76
C GLY A 54 4.42 -6.23 13.06
N ILE A 55 3.90 -5.32 13.89
CA ILE A 55 2.56 -5.46 14.49
C ILE A 55 1.50 -4.68 13.70
N ILE A 56 1.85 -3.57 13.05
CA ILE A 56 0.90 -2.74 12.28
C ILE A 56 0.86 -3.10 10.78
N VAL A 57 1.97 -3.61 10.24
CA VAL A 57 2.04 -4.04 8.83
C VAL A 57 1.18 -5.30 8.61
N ALA A 58 1.11 -6.20 9.59
CA ALA A 58 0.36 -7.45 9.47
C ALA A 58 -1.15 -7.26 9.28
N PRO A 59 -1.89 -6.43 10.05
CA PRO A 59 -3.32 -6.19 9.83
C PRO A 59 -3.64 -5.59 8.47
N VAL A 60 -2.82 -4.64 8.01
CA VAL A 60 -3.04 -3.94 6.75
C VAL A 60 -2.76 -4.87 5.57
N LEU A 61 -1.66 -5.63 5.61
CA LEU A 61 -1.38 -6.66 4.61
C LEU A 61 -2.40 -7.80 4.67
N ALA A 62 -2.93 -8.16 5.83
CA ALA A 62 -3.96 -9.20 5.97
C ALA A 62 -5.30 -8.77 5.37
N ALA A 63 -5.74 -7.54 5.65
CA ALA A 63 -6.92 -6.95 5.01
C ALA A 63 -6.72 -6.89 3.49
N LEU A 64 -5.55 -6.44 3.04
CA LEU A 64 -5.19 -6.44 1.64
C LEU A 64 -5.14 -7.83 1.02
N GLY A 65 -4.66 -8.84 1.74
CA GLY A 65 -4.60 -10.22 1.28
C GLY A 65 -5.99 -10.82 1.04
N ALA A 66 -6.95 -10.55 1.93
CA ALA A 66 -8.33 -10.97 1.76
C ALA A 66 -8.99 -10.33 0.52
N PHE A 67 -8.73 -9.03 0.28
CA PHE A 67 -9.22 -8.33 -0.91
C PHE A 67 -8.45 -8.71 -2.19
N ALA A 68 -7.14 -8.93 -2.11
CA ALA A 68 -6.28 -9.33 -3.21
C ALA A 68 -6.65 -10.71 -3.79
N ALA A 69 -7.16 -11.62 -2.95
CA ALA A 69 -7.65 -12.93 -3.39
C ALA A 69 -8.99 -12.84 -4.15
N LEU A 70 -9.78 -11.80 -3.88
CA LEU A 70 -11.11 -11.60 -4.47
C LEU A 70 -11.09 -10.70 -5.71
N ILE A 71 -10.06 -9.86 -5.84
CA ILE A 71 -9.99 -8.81 -6.85
C ILE A 71 -8.96 -9.18 -7.92
N THR A 72 -9.37 -9.16 -9.20
CA THR A 72 -8.49 -9.48 -10.34
C THR A 72 -7.42 -8.43 -10.58
N GLU A 73 -7.75 -7.14 -10.45
CA GLU A 73 -6.88 -6.00 -10.72
C GLU A 73 -7.13 -4.84 -9.76
N CYS A 74 -6.07 -4.15 -9.34
CA CYS A 74 -6.15 -3.01 -8.42
C CYS A 74 -5.11 -1.96 -8.81
N THR A 75 -5.45 -0.70 -8.56
CA THR A 75 -4.55 0.43 -8.77
C THR A 75 -4.01 0.89 -7.43
N ILE A 76 -2.69 0.85 -7.28
CA ILE A 76 -1.95 1.35 -6.13
C ILE A 76 -1.49 2.78 -6.46
N GLU A 77 -2.07 3.78 -5.80
CA GLU A 77 -1.58 5.16 -5.82
C GLU A 77 -0.65 5.37 -4.63
N VAL A 78 0.58 5.81 -4.86
CA VAL A 78 1.56 6.11 -3.81
C VAL A 78 1.99 7.56 -3.87
N GLU A 79 2.17 8.15 -2.70
CA GLU A 79 2.73 9.50 -2.55
C GLU A 79 4.15 9.37 -1.97
N LYS A 80 5.14 9.62 -2.83
CA LYS A 80 6.56 9.63 -2.48
C LYS A 80 6.97 11.00 -1.94
N THR A 81 7.90 10.97 -1.01
CA THR A 81 8.63 12.16 -0.56
C THR A 81 10.01 12.12 -1.19
N GLU A 82 10.40 13.17 -1.89
CA GLU A 82 11.84 13.39 -2.13
C GLU A 82 12.49 13.98 -0.88
#